data_AF-A0A660MKR7-F1
#
_entry.id   AF-A0A660MKR7-F1
#
_cell.length_a   1.000
_cell.length_b   1.000
_cell.length_c   1.000
_cell.angle_alpha   90.00
_cell.angle_beta   90.00
_cell.angle_gamma   90.00
#
_symmetry.space_group_name_H-M   'P 1'
#
loop_
_entity.id
_entity.type
_entity.pdbx_description
1 polymer ?
#
loop_
_entity_poly.entity_id
_entity_poly.type
_entity_poly.pdbx_seq_one_letter_code
_entity_poly.pdbx_strand_id
1 'polypeptide(L)'
;MKTLMKNTLAAVMLAGLAVSASAQNFAGKTSQELGQKIANEVMMEIMTEVQKAGDKQPSQEEIGKMLGKKMADKMRANLAELKKGATEDCTNLYGQDKASNCACVTDKTDYEGMFVLIEKQMANPQTEMTAEMTAQEKKNEEAYKACDLDIAVMKKASEAMAQEAAKAMAK
;
A
#
# COMPACT_ATOMS: atom_id res chain seq x y z
N MET A 1 15.51 -16.48 -15.33
CA MET A 1 15.99 -15.77 -14.12
C MET A 1 15.53 -14.32 -14.02
N LYS A 2 15.61 -13.48 -15.08
CA LYS A 2 15.18 -12.05 -15.02
C LYS A 2 13.69 -11.85 -14.69
N THR A 3 12.80 -12.70 -15.18
CA THR A 3 11.34 -12.60 -14.93
C THR A 3 10.93 -13.15 -13.57
N LEU A 4 11.64 -14.18 -13.08
CA LEU A 4 11.42 -14.81 -11.79
C LEU A 4 11.72 -13.83 -10.64
N MET A 5 12.86 -13.13 -10.67
CA MET A 5 13.18 -12.15 -9.63
C MET A 5 12.23 -10.96 -9.58
N LYS A 6 11.71 -10.49 -10.73
CA LYS A 6 10.75 -9.38 -10.78
C LYS A 6 9.42 -9.73 -10.11
N ASN A 7 8.90 -10.92 -10.39
CA ASN A 7 7.61 -11.36 -9.87
C ASN A 7 7.73 -11.74 -8.38
N THR A 8 8.83 -12.37 -7.95
CA THR A 8 9.05 -12.72 -6.55
C THR A 8 9.30 -11.50 -5.68
N LEU A 9 10.05 -10.49 -6.16
CA LEU A 9 10.29 -9.26 -5.40
C LEU A 9 9.04 -8.39 -5.28
N ALA A 10 8.26 -8.26 -6.36
CA ALA A 10 6.98 -7.55 -6.34
C ALA A 10 5.97 -8.26 -5.42
N ALA A 11 5.91 -9.60 -5.43
CA ALA A 11 5.04 -10.38 -4.55
C ALA A 11 5.47 -10.29 -3.08
N VAL A 12 6.77 -10.31 -2.77
CA VAL A 12 7.29 -10.14 -1.39
C VAL A 12 7.06 -8.72 -0.87
N MET A 13 7.24 -7.69 -1.70
CA MET A 13 6.90 -6.31 -1.31
C MET A 13 5.40 -6.13 -1.10
N LEU A 14 4.56 -6.66 -2.00
CA LEU A 14 3.10 -6.57 -1.88
C LEU A 14 2.57 -7.36 -0.67
N ALA A 15 3.17 -8.51 -0.33
CA ALA A 15 2.79 -9.28 0.85
C ALA A 15 3.21 -8.61 2.16
N GLY A 16 4.38 -7.94 2.19
CA GLY A 16 4.80 -7.13 3.34
C GLY A 16 3.93 -5.88 3.53
N LEU A 17 3.43 -5.30 2.44
CA LEU A 17 2.53 -4.15 2.47
C LEU A 17 1.09 -4.54 2.82
N ALA A 18 0.58 -5.67 2.32
CA ALA A 18 -0.81 -6.12 2.55
C ALA A 18 -1.16 -6.37 4.03
N VAL A 19 -0.15 -6.60 4.88
CA VAL A 19 -0.32 -6.81 6.33
C VAL A 19 -0.11 -5.51 7.13
N SER A 20 0.47 -4.47 6.51
CA SER A 20 0.80 -3.23 7.21
C SER A 20 -0.44 -2.35 7.38
N ALA A 21 -0.60 -1.76 8.57
CA ALA A 21 -1.68 -0.80 8.87
C ALA A 21 -1.71 0.39 7.89
N SER A 22 -0.59 0.68 7.23
CA SER A 22 -0.44 1.70 6.18
C SER A 22 -1.04 1.33 4.82
N ALA A 23 -1.51 0.10 4.60
CA ALA A 23 -2.12 -0.32 3.33
C ALA A 23 -3.53 -0.93 3.46
N GLN A 24 -4.03 -1.12 4.69
CA GLN A 24 -5.35 -1.75 4.95
C GLN A 24 -6.51 -1.06 4.23
N ASN A 25 -6.49 0.27 4.12
CA ASN A 25 -7.52 1.05 3.40
C ASN A 25 -7.45 0.90 1.87
N PHE A 26 -6.40 0.25 1.35
CA PHE A 26 -6.19 -0.01 -0.08
C PHE A 26 -6.16 -1.51 -0.39
N ALA A 27 -6.60 -2.34 0.55
CA ALA A 27 -6.47 -3.77 0.41
C ALA A 27 -7.52 -4.35 -0.54
N GLY A 28 -8.59 -3.64 -0.90
CA GLY A 28 -9.59 -4.15 -1.84
C GLY A 28 -9.12 -4.20 -3.30
N LYS A 29 -9.91 -4.84 -4.15
CA LYS A 29 -9.53 -5.16 -5.53
C LYS A 29 -9.19 -3.91 -6.36
N THR A 30 -10.04 -2.88 -6.31
CA THR A 30 -9.83 -1.68 -7.13
C THR A 30 -8.56 -0.94 -6.72
N SER A 31 -8.36 -0.79 -5.41
CA SER A 31 -7.19 -0.13 -4.84
C SER A 31 -5.90 -0.93 -5.10
N GLN A 32 -5.96 -2.27 -5.06
CA GLN A 32 -4.84 -3.13 -5.42
C GLN A 32 -4.44 -2.99 -6.90
N GLU A 33 -5.41 -2.99 -7.83
CA GLU A 33 -5.12 -2.83 -9.26
C GLU A 33 -4.41 -1.50 -9.54
N LEU A 34 -4.87 -0.42 -8.91
CA LEU A 34 -4.20 0.89 -8.99
C LEU A 34 -2.81 0.87 -8.35
N GLY A 35 -2.70 0.32 -7.13
CA GLY A 35 -1.42 0.18 -6.44
C GLY A 35 -0.39 -0.61 -7.24
N GLN A 36 -0.82 -1.68 -7.92
CA GLN A 36 0.04 -2.49 -8.78
C GLN A 36 0.47 -1.76 -10.04
N LYS A 37 -0.43 -0.98 -10.66
CA LYS A 37 -0.08 -0.12 -11.80
C LYS A 37 0.99 0.89 -11.38
N ILE A 38 0.80 1.58 -10.25
CA ILE A 38 1.77 2.53 -9.71
C ILE A 38 3.11 1.84 -9.42
N ALA A 39 3.10 0.70 -8.73
CA ALA A 39 4.32 -0.04 -8.42
C ALA A 39 5.09 -0.46 -9.69
N ASN A 40 4.38 -0.92 -10.72
CA ASN A 40 4.98 -1.29 -12.00
C ASN A 40 5.63 -0.10 -12.71
N GLU A 41 4.95 1.05 -12.76
CA GLU A 41 5.50 2.29 -13.32
C GLU A 41 6.78 2.71 -12.59
N VAL A 42 6.73 2.74 -11.26
CA VAL A 42 7.87 3.11 -10.43
C VAL A 42 9.05 2.16 -10.65
N MET A 43 8.81 0.84 -10.69
CA MET A 43 9.87 -0.15 -10.94
C MET A 43 10.50 0.02 -12.32
N MET A 44 9.72 0.36 -13.35
CA MET A 44 10.25 0.64 -14.68
C MET A 44 11.10 1.92 -14.70
N GLU A 45 10.65 2.98 -14.03
CA GLU A 45 11.42 4.23 -13.89
C GLU A 45 12.77 3.98 -13.18
N ILE A 46 12.74 3.29 -12.03
CA ILE A 46 13.96 2.95 -11.28
C ILE A 46 14.90 2.09 -12.11
N MET A 47 14.40 1.05 -12.79
CA MET A 47 15.24 0.22 -13.65
C MET A 47 15.89 1.03 -14.78
N THR A 48 15.16 2.00 -15.34
CA THR A 48 15.68 2.88 -16.38
C THR A 48 16.77 3.80 -15.84
N GLU A 49 16.57 4.37 -14.65
CA GLU A 49 17.57 5.23 -13.98
C GLU A 49 18.84 4.44 -13.61
N VAL A 50 18.68 3.23 -13.04
CA VAL A 50 19.80 2.34 -12.69
C VAL A 50 20.58 1.89 -13.94
N GLN A 51 19.90 1.62 -15.06
CA GLN A 51 20.56 1.29 -16.33
C GLN A 51 21.33 2.48 -16.90
N LYS A 52 20.80 3.69 -16.78
CA LYS A 52 21.46 4.92 -17.23
C LYS A 52 22.68 5.29 -16.38
N ALA A 53 22.73 4.85 -15.13
CA ALA A 53 23.82 5.19 -14.20
C ALA A 53 25.17 4.52 -14.55
N GLY A 54 25.20 3.50 -15.41
CA GLY A 54 26.44 2.82 -15.83
C GLY A 54 27.23 2.28 -14.63
N ASP A 55 28.51 2.63 -14.53
CA ASP A 55 29.37 2.20 -13.40
C ASP A 55 29.07 2.91 -12.07
N LYS A 56 28.17 3.91 -12.06
CA LYS A 56 27.72 4.64 -10.86
C LYS A 56 26.38 4.13 -10.35
N GLN A 57 26.16 2.81 -10.40
CA GLN A 57 24.90 2.24 -9.91
C GLN A 57 24.67 2.60 -8.44
N PRO A 58 23.46 3.08 -8.09
CA PRO A 58 23.12 3.36 -6.71
C PRO A 58 23.15 2.09 -5.88
N SER A 59 23.55 2.22 -4.61
CA SER A 59 23.50 1.14 -3.64
C SER A 59 22.09 0.61 -3.44
N GLN A 60 21.96 -0.57 -2.83
CA GLN A 60 20.65 -1.16 -2.52
C GLN A 60 19.82 -0.25 -1.59
N GLU A 61 20.47 0.44 -0.65
CA GLU A 61 19.82 1.42 0.24
C GLU A 61 19.30 2.64 -0.55
N GLU A 62 20.10 3.16 -1.48
CA GLU A 62 19.68 4.25 -2.36
C GLU A 62 18.53 3.85 -3.28
N ILE A 63 18.55 2.63 -3.82
CA ILE A 63 17.44 2.07 -4.59
C ILE A 63 16.17 1.99 -3.73
N GLY A 64 16.26 1.53 -2.48
CA GLY A 64 15.14 1.51 -1.54
C GLY A 64 14.55 2.90 -1.27
N LYS A 65 15.40 3.90 -1.05
CA LYS A 65 14.97 5.31 -0.87
C LYS A 65 14.29 5.86 -2.11
N MET A 66 14.86 5.64 -3.30
CA MET A 66 14.26 6.10 -4.55
C MET A 66 12.92 5.41 -4.81
N LEU A 67 12.82 4.11 -4.53
CA LEU A 67 11.59 3.34 -4.68
C LEU A 67 10.49 3.87 -3.76
N GLY A 68 10.79 4.04 -2.47
CA GLY A 68 9.85 4.60 -1.50
C GLY A 68 9.35 5.98 -1.91
N LYS A 69 10.28 6.88 -2.24
CA LYS A 69 9.96 8.25 -2.66
C LYS A 69 9.07 8.28 -3.91
N LYS A 70 9.47 7.60 -4.98
CA LYS A 70 8.69 7.58 -6.24
C LYS A 70 7.31 6.93 -6.04
N MET A 71 7.22 5.88 -5.23
CA MET A 71 5.95 5.24 -4.89
C MET A 71 5.01 6.23 -4.22
N ALA A 72 5.46 6.90 -3.15
CA ALA A 72 4.65 7.87 -2.45
C ALA A 72 4.30 9.09 -3.31
N ASP A 73 5.24 9.62 -4.10
CA ASP A 73 4.97 10.73 -5.02
C ASP A 73 3.90 10.37 -6.06
N LYS A 74 3.95 9.15 -6.62
CA LYS A 74 2.91 8.66 -7.55
C LYS A 74 1.58 8.43 -6.83
N MET A 75 1.58 7.92 -5.61
CA MET A 75 0.35 7.77 -4.83
C MET A 75 -0.28 9.14 -4.51
N ARG A 76 0.52 10.15 -4.13
CA ARG A 76 0.04 11.53 -3.96
C ARG A 76 -0.55 12.08 -5.25
N ALA A 77 0.13 11.88 -6.38
CA ALA A 77 -0.35 12.33 -7.69
C ALA A 77 -1.68 11.66 -8.11
N ASN A 78 -1.92 10.42 -7.65
CA ASN A 78 -3.14 9.66 -7.94
C ASN A 78 -4.11 9.60 -6.74
N LEU A 79 -3.99 10.50 -5.76
CA LEU A 79 -4.76 10.44 -4.51
C LEU A 79 -6.27 10.41 -4.74
N ALA A 80 -6.78 11.18 -5.70
CA ALA A 80 -8.21 11.18 -6.02
C ALA A 80 -8.70 9.81 -6.53
N GLU A 81 -7.90 9.15 -7.36
CA GLU A 81 -8.22 7.82 -7.88
C GLU A 81 -8.08 6.74 -6.79
N LEU A 82 -7.07 6.88 -5.92
CA LEU A 82 -6.90 6.04 -4.74
C LEU A 82 -8.08 6.16 -3.77
N LYS A 83 -8.55 7.37 -3.49
CA LYS A 83 -9.74 7.62 -2.66
C LYS A 83 -10.98 6.98 -3.27
N LYS A 84 -11.15 7.11 -4.59
CA LYS A 84 -12.26 6.49 -5.31
C LYS A 84 -12.21 4.96 -5.18
N GLY A 85 -11.07 4.35 -5.48
CA GLY A 85 -10.86 2.92 -5.33
C GLY A 85 -11.11 2.42 -3.91
N ALA A 86 -10.59 3.12 -2.90
CA ALA A 86 -10.79 2.78 -1.50
C ALA A 86 -12.27 2.87 -1.08
N THR A 87 -13.00 3.86 -1.62
CA THR A 87 -14.44 4.03 -1.35
C THR A 87 -15.25 2.89 -1.98
N GLU A 88 -14.94 2.53 -3.22
CA GLU A 88 -15.57 1.41 -3.92
C GLU A 88 -15.30 0.08 -3.22
N ASP A 89 -14.04 -0.17 -2.83
CA ASP A 89 -13.64 -1.37 -2.11
C ASP A 89 -14.33 -1.49 -0.75
N CYS A 90 -14.37 -0.40 0.02
CA CYS A 90 -15.12 -0.33 1.27
C CYS A 90 -16.60 -0.63 1.04
N THR A 91 -17.22 -0.01 0.02
CA THR A 91 -18.65 -0.19 -0.26
C THR A 91 -18.96 -1.63 -0.70
N ASN A 92 -18.06 -2.25 -1.46
CA ASN A 92 -18.18 -3.65 -1.86
C ASN A 92 -18.07 -4.59 -0.65
N LEU A 93 -17.28 -4.23 0.36
CA LEU A 93 -17.11 -5.04 1.56
C LEU A 93 -18.26 -4.88 2.56
N TYR A 94 -18.67 -3.63 2.84
CA TYR A 94 -19.68 -3.33 3.86
C TYR A 94 -21.11 -3.31 3.33
N GLY A 95 -21.30 -3.21 2.01
CA GLY A 95 -22.61 -3.12 1.37
C GLY A 95 -22.90 -1.75 0.76
N GLN A 96 -23.75 -1.73 -0.27
CA GLN A 96 -24.13 -0.52 -0.99
C GLN A 96 -24.88 0.50 -0.10
N ASP A 97 -25.58 0.04 0.93
CA ASP A 97 -26.21 0.88 1.94
C ASP A 97 -25.20 1.65 2.82
N LYS A 98 -23.92 1.28 2.77
CA LYS A 98 -22.81 1.92 3.50
C LYS A 98 -21.95 2.84 2.64
N ALA A 99 -22.37 3.16 1.41
CA ALA A 99 -21.59 4.00 0.50
C ALA A 99 -21.20 5.37 1.12
N SER A 100 -22.14 6.05 1.80
CA SER A 100 -21.86 7.33 2.47
C SER A 100 -20.90 7.19 3.64
N ASN A 101 -20.97 6.08 4.39
CA ASN A 101 -20.05 5.77 5.49
C ASN A 101 -18.64 5.50 4.96
N CYS A 102 -18.53 4.77 3.85
CA CYS A 102 -17.27 4.52 3.17
C CYS A 102 -16.62 5.80 2.63
N ALA A 103 -17.41 6.71 2.04
CA ALA A 103 -16.92 8.04 1.63
C ALA A 103 -16.43 8.86 2.84
N CYS A 104 -17.13 8.78 3.98
CA CYS A 104 -16.67 9.41 5.21
C CYS A 104 -15.31 8.87 5.67
N VAL A 105 -15.11 7.55 5.64
CA VAL A 105 -13.84 6.93 6.04
C VAL A 105 -12.71 7.36 5.13
N THR A 106 -12.93 7.34 3.81
CA THR A 106 -11.90 7.78 2.87
C THR A 106 -11.58 9.26 3.03
N ASP A 107 -12.55 10.12 3.35
CA ASP A 107 -12.28 11.53 3.60
C ASP A 107 -11.52 11.79 4.91
N LYS A 108 -11.71 10.96 5.94
CA LYS A 108 -11.02 11.07 7.23
C LYS A 108 -9.69 10.33 7.32
N THR A 109 -9.37 9.48 6.34
CA THR A 109 -8.12 8.71 6.32
C THR A 109 -6.90 9.63 6.17
N ASP A 110 -5.90 9.46 7.03
CA ASP A 110 -4.62 10.19 6.98
C ASP A 110 -3.68 9.60 5.92
N TYR A 111 -3.94 9.91 4.65
CA TYR A 111 -3.15 9.40 3.53
C TYR A 111 -1.71 9.90 3.52
N GLU A 112 -1.46 11.14 3.93
CA GLU A 112 -0.09 11.65 3.97
C GLU A 112 0.74 10.91 5.02
N GLY A 113 0.15 10.65 6.20
CA GLY A 113 0.75 9.77 7.20
C GLY A 113 1.05 8.37 6.65
N MET A 114 0.12 7.79 5.88
CA MET A 114 0.34 6.49 5.22
C MET A 114 1.49 6.54 4.20
N PHE A 115 1.56 7.59 3.38
CA PHE A 115 2.61 7.73 2.36
C PHE A 115 3.99 7.93 2.97
N VAL A 116 4.10 8.74 4.03
CA VAL A 116 5.35 8.90 4.78
C VAL A 116 5.83 7.57 5.38
N LEU A 117 4.90 6.75 5.90
CA LEU A 117 5.24 5.42 6.40
C LEU A 117 5.73 4.49 5.28
N ILE A 118 5.10 4.52 4.10
CA ILE A 118 5.53 3.76 2.93
C ILE A 118 6.94 4.18 2.50
N GLU A 119 7.24 5.48 2.45
CA GLU A 119 8.58 5.98 2.14
C GLU A 119 9.62 5.43 3.10
N LYS A 120 9.35 5.53 4.41
CA LYS A 120 10.25 5.05 5.47
C LYS A 120 10.48 3.54 5.39
N GLN A 121 9.41 2.76 5.21
CA GLN A 121 9.47 1.30 5.12
C GLN A 121 10.31 0.84 3.93
N MET A 122 10.15 1.50 2.79
CA MET A 122 10.85 1.13 1.56
C MET A 122 12.31 1.60 1.59
N ALA A 123 12.59 2.75 2.24
CA ALA A 123 13.94 3.24 2.45
C ALA A 123 14.76 2.37 3.39
N ASN A 124 14.12 1.81 4.43
CA ASN A 124 14.78 0.90 5.36
C ASN A 124 13.83 -0.22 5.84
N PRO A 125 13.73 -1.33 5.11
CA PRO A 125 12.84 -2.45 5.44
C PRO A 125 13.17 -3.14 6.77
N GLN A 126 14.37 -2.93 7.31
CA GLN A 126 14.82 -3.50 8.58
C GLN A 126 14.48 -2.59 9.78
N THR A 127 14.02 -1.35 9.55
CA THR A 127 13.60 -0.47 10.63
C THR A 127 12.28 -0.92 11.20
N GLU A 128 12.26 -1.20 12.51
CA GLU A 128 11.01 -1.36 13.26
C GLU A 128 10.29 -0.01 13.35
N MET A 129 9.19 0.15 12.62
CA MET A 129 8.33 1.35 12.72
C MET A 129 7.09 1.06 13.56
N THR A 130 7.17 0.13 14.51
CA THR A 130 6.02 -0.40 15.26
C THR A 130 5.20 0.71 15.90
N ALA A 131 5.84 1.70 16.54
CA ALA A 131 5.14 2.81 17.17
C ALA A 131 4.36 3.68 16.17
N GLU A 132 4.96 4.00 15.01
CA GLU A 132 4.32 4.83 13.99
C GLU A 132 3.19 4.07 13.28
N MET A 133 3.39 2.76 13.03
CA MET A 133 2.35 1.88 12.49
C MET A 133 1.17 1.74 13.46
N THR A 134 1.41 1.55 14.76
CA THR A 134 0.36 1.49 15.78
C THR A 134 -0.39 2.83 15.90
N ALA A 135 0.30 3.96 15.79
CA ALA A 135 -0.34 5.26 15.79
C ALA A 135 -1.24 5.43 14.56
N GLN A 136 -0.78 4.99 13.38
CA GLN A 136 -1.58 5.03 12.16
C GLN A 136 -2.78 4.09 12.22
N GLU A 137 -2.62 2.89 12.79
CA GLU A 137 -3.72 1.95 13.00
C GLU A 137 -4.81 2.58 13.88
N LYS A 138 -4.44 3.23 14.99
CA LYS A 138 -5.41 3.94 15.83
C LYS A 138 -6.15 5.05 15.10
N LYS A 139 -5.46 5.85 14.29
CA LYS A 139 -6.10 6.88 13.45
C LYS A 139 -7.11 6.26 12.49
N ASN A 140 -6.76 5.13 11.88
CA ASN A 140 -7.68 4.40 11.02
C ASN A 140 -8.89 3.92 11.83
N GLU A 141 -8.70 3.24 12.96
CA GLU A 141 -9.80 2.80 13.84
C GLU A 141 -10.74 3.94 14.23
N GLU A 142 -10.19 5.10 14.59
CA GLU A 142 -10.96 6.31 14.92
C GLU A 142 -11.75 6.83 13.72
N ALA A 143 -11.18 6.80 12.51
CA ALA A 143 -11.88 7.20 11.29
C ALA A 143 -13.07 6.27 10.98
N TYR A 144 -12.90 4.95 11.08
CA TYR A 144 -13.98 3.98 10.88
C TYR A 144 -15.09 4.18 11.93
N LYS A 145 -14.71 4.30 13.20
CA LYS A 145 -15.65 4.55 14.29
C LYS A 145 -16.41 5.86 14.11
N ALA A 146 -15.74 6.93 13.69
CA ALA A 146 -16.38 8.24 13.44
C ALA A 146 -17.32 8.24 12.22
N CYS A 147 -17.25 7.21 11.39
CA CYS A 147 -18.09 7.03 10.21
C CYS A 147 -19.06 5.85 10.36
N ASP A 148 -19.31 5.38 11.59
CA ASP A 148 -20.23 4.27 11.89
C ASP A 148 -19.93 2.96 11.13
N LEU A 149 -18.63 2.67 10.92
CA LEU A 149 -18.17 1.39 10.38
C LEU A 149 -17.31 0.63 11.41
N ASP A 150 -17.51 -0.68 11.47
CA ASP A 150 -16.69 -1.57 12.30
C ASP A 150 -15.42 -1.97 11.54
N ILE A 151 -14.27 -1.42 11.94
CA ILE A 151 -12.97 -1.71 11.33
C ILE A 151 -12.57 -3.19 11.40
N ALA A 152 -13.16 -3.99 12.30
CA ALA A 152 -12.89 -5.43 12.37
C ALA A 152 -13.23 -6.14 11.05
N VAL A 153 -14.23 -5.66 10.31
CA VAL A 153 -14.60 -6.18 8.98
C VAL A 153 -13.46 -5.97 7.98
N MET A 154 -12.87 -4.77 7.93
CA MET A 154 -11.71 -4.47 7.07
C MET A 154 -10.46 -5.23 7.49
N LYS A 155 -10.18 -5.34 8.80
CA LYS A 155 -9.04 -6.10 9.30
C LYS A 155 -9.13 -7.56 8.89
N LYS A 156 -10.29 -8.19 9.09
CA LYS A 156 -10.54 -9.57 8.68
C LYS A 156 -10.41 -9.77 7.17
N ALA A 157 -10.90 -8.82 6.37
CA ALA A 157 -10.74 -8.86 4.92
C ALA A 157 -9.25 -8.76 4.51
N SER A 158 -8.49 -7.86 5.14
CA SER A 158 -7.06 -7.66 4.90
C SER A 158 -6.25 -8.91 5.27
N GLU A 159 -6.54 -9.52 6.41
CA GLU A 159 -5.92 -10.78 6.85
C GLU A 159 -6.20 -11.93 5.88
N ALA A 160 -7.46 -12.05 5.42
CA ALA A 160 -7.83 -13.09 4.45
C ALA A 160 -7.06 -12.92 3.13
N MET A 161 -6.93 -11.69 2.64
CA MET A 161 -6.15 -11.41 1.43
C MET A 161 -4.65 -11.67 1.61
N ALA A 162 -4.09 -11.32 2.77
CA ALA A 162 -2.70 -11.63 3.08
C ALA A 162 -2.44 -13.15 3.12
N GLN A 163 -3.37 -13.93 3.71
CA GLN A 163 -3.28 -15.38 3.74
C GLN A 163 -3.36 -15.99 2.33
N GLU A 164 -4.25 -15.50 1.48
CA GLU A 164 -4.35 -15.96 0.10
C GLU A 164 -3.09 -15.62 -0.71
N ALA A 165 -2.53 -14.42 -0.54
CA ALA A 165 -1.27 -14.03 -1.16
C ALA A 165 -0.10 -14.91 -0.69
N ALA A 166 -0.02 -15.21 0.60
CA ALA A 166 0.99 -16.11 1.16
C ALA A 166 0.88 -17.52 0.58
N LYS A 167 -0.34 -18.08 0.44
CA LYS A 167 -0.56 -19.39 -0.20
C LYS A 167 -0.16 -19.40 -1.67
N ALA A 168 -0.40 -18.30 -2.40
CA ALA A 168 -0.03 -18.18 -3.80
C ALA A 168 1.49 -18.17 -4.02
N MET A 169 2.26 -17.62 -3.07
CA MET A 169 3.73 -17.60 -3.12
C MET A 169 4.40 -18.90 -2.65
N ALA A 170 3.67 -19.75 -1.93
CA ALA A 170 4.14 -21.07 -1.48
C ALA A 170 3.97 -22.18 -2.54
N LYS A 171 3.39 -21.85 -3.71
CA LYS A 171 3.23 -22.73 -4.87
C LYS A 171 4.25 -22.40 -5.95
#